data_AF-A0A8J6MLZ5-F1
#
_entry.id   AF-A0A8J6MLZ5-F1
#
_cell.length_a   1.000
_cell.length_b   1.000
_cell.length_c   1.000
_cell.angle_alpha   90.00
_cell.angle_beta   90.00
_cell.angle_gamma   90.00
#
_symmetry.space_group_name_H-M   'P 1'
#
loop_
_entity.id
_entity.type
_entity.pdbx_description
1 polymer ?
#
loop_
_entity_poly.entity_id
_entity_poly.type
_entity_poly.pdbx_seq_one_letter_code
_entity_poly.pdbx_strand_id
1 'polypeptide(L)'
;MAPFFITLGEVTLSAIVDRVLLNARRAFPWIGSFSVRSDELVLDAMSIQGLTDSELEAGIRRVLEELIKVIDSLTGGALTPQLFDVLSQSPLAFTKQ
;
A
#
# COMPACT_ATOMS: atom_id res chain seq x y z
N MET A 1 -22.34 -24.07 5.20
CA MET A 1 -21.08 -23.31 5.40
C MET A 1 -20.23 -23.59 4.17
N ALA A 2 -20.19 -22.67 3.20
CA ALA A 2 -19.44 -22.88 1.95
C ALA A 2 -17.94 -22.62 2.19
N PRO A 3 -17.03 -23.38 1.56
CA PRO A 3 -15.61 -23.11 1.66
C PRO A 3 -15.28 -21.78 0.97
N PHE A 4 -14.54 -20.90 1.66
CA PHE A 4 -13.93 -19.73 1.04
C PHE A 4 -12.87 -20.22 0.05
N PHE A 5 -13.17 -20.19 -1.25
CA PHE A 5 -12.16 -20.42 -2.28
C PHE A 5 -11.31 -19.17 -2.40
N ILE A 6 -10.16 -19.15 -1.72
CA ILE A 6 -9.15 -18.11 -1.93
C ILE A 6 -8.49 -18.39 -3.28
N THR A 7 -8.52 -17.42 -4.18
CA THR A 7 -7.92 -17.59 -5.51
C THR A 7 -6.40 -17.44 -5.43
N LEU A 8 -5.66 -18.04 -6.37
CA LEU A 8 -4.22 -17.82 -6.49
C LEU A 8 -3.90 -16.33 -6.68
N GLY A 9 -4.79 -15.59 -7.36
CA GLY A 9 -4.69 -14.14 -7.55
C GLY A 9 -4.75 -13.39 -6.22
N GLU A 10 -5.69 -13.74 -5.34
CA GLU A 10 -5.82 -13.14 -4.01
C GLU A 10 -4.61 -13.41 -3.11
N VAL A 11 -4.11 -14.66 -3.09
CA VAL A 11 -2.89 -15.00 -2.33
C VAL A 11 -1.70 -14.19 -2.84
N THR A 12 -1.57 -14.08 -4.17
CA THR A 12 -0.46 -13.34 -4.80
C THR A 12 -0.55 -11.85 -4.49
N LEU A 13 -1.76 -11.27 -4.57
CA LEU A 13 -1.98 -9.86 -4.27
C LEU A 13 -1.70 -9.55 -2.79
N SER A 14 -2.16 -10.38 -1.86
CA SER A 14 -1.86 -10.22 -0.43
C SER A 14 -0.35 -10.29 -0.17
N ALA A 15 0.36 -11.25 -0.77
CA ALA A 15 1.81 -11.36 -0.63
C ALA A 15 2.56 -10.15 -1.21
N ILE A 16 2.06 -9.55 -2.30
CA ILE A 16 2.60 -8.32 -2.88
C ILE A 16 2.43 -7.15 -1.90
N VAL A 17 1.22 -6.96 -1.36
CA VAL A 17 0.96 -5.85 -0.44
C VAL A 17 1.75 -6.03 0.87
N ASP A 18 1.84 -7.24 1.39
CA ASP A 18 2.68 -7.55 2.57
C ASP A 18 4.14 -7.16 2.34
N ARG A 19 4.69 -7.47 1.17
CA ARG A 19 6.07 -7.10 0.80
C ARG A 19 6.25 -5.58 0.73
N VAL A 20 5.27 -4.87 0.15
CA VAL A 20 5.28 -3.40 0.05
C VAL A 20 5.26 -2.78 1.45
N LEU A 21 4.34 -3.20 2.31
CA LEU A 21 4.21 -2.71 3.69
C LEU A 21 5.48 -3.01 4.51
N LEU A 22 6.04 -4.22 4.38
CA LEU A 22 7.28 -4.61 5.05
C LEU A 22 8.46 -3.70 4.66
N ASN A 23 8.56 -3.35 3.38
CA ASN A 23 9.61 -2.45 2.88
C ASN A 23 9.41 -1.02 3.40
N ALA A 24 8.18 -0.52 3.37
CA ALA A 24 7.85 0.83 3.83
C ALA A 24 8.05 0.98 5.35
N ARG A 25 7.81 -0.08 6.13
CA ARG A 25 8.02 -0.12 7.58
C ARG A 25 9.46 0.19 8.00
N ARG A 26 10.45 -0.03 7.13
CA ARG A 26 11.86 0.31 7.41
C ARG A 26 12.07 1.82 7.55
N ALA A 27 11.31 2.63 6.81
CA ALA A 27 11.39 4.08 6.85
C ALA A 27 10.32 4.69 7.77
N PHE A 28 9.16 4.05 7.87
CA PHE A 28 8.01 4.54 8.64
C PHE A 28 7.46 3.41 9.53
N PRO A 29 7.94 3.26 10.78
CA PRO A 29 7.59 2.13 11.65
C PRO A 29 6.08 1.99 11.92
N TRP A 30 5.35 3.11 11.95
CA TRP A 30 3.89 3.14 12.12
C TRP A 30 3.14 2.43 10.98
N ILE A 31 3.77 2.21 9.82
CA ILE A 31 3.19 1.38 8.74
C ILE A 31 3.01 -0.08 9.18
N GLY A 32 3.71 -0.53 10.22
CA GLY A 32 3.51 -1.85 10.80
C GLY A 32 2.12 -2.09 11.41
N SER A 33 1.32 -1.03 11.59
CA SER A 33 -0.06 -1.14 12.07
C SER A 33 -1.08 -1.41 10.96
N PHE A 34 -0.66 -1.36 9.69
CA PHE A 34 -1.50 -1.70 8.55
C PHE A 34 -1.62 -3.22 8.45
N SER A 35 -2.85 -3.69 8.34
CA SER A 35 -3.15 -5.08 8.02
C SER A 35 -4.10 -5.12 6.82
N VAL A 36 -3.82 -6.01 5.87
CA VAL A 36 -4.70 -6.25 4.73
C VAL A 36 -5.59 -7.43 5.06
N ARG A 37 -6.90 -7.21 5.09
CA ARG A 37 -7.88 -8.26 5.34
C ARG A 37 -8.86 -8.33 4.18
N SER A 38 -8.67 -9.34 3.32
CA SER A 38 -9.54 -9.75 2.19
C SER A 38 -9.83 -8.71 1.10
N ASP A 39 -10.13 -7.47 1.48
CA ASP A 39 -10.53 -6.33 0.67
C ASP A 39 -10.35 -4.99 1.42
N GLU A 40 -10.07 -5.02 2.73
CA GLU A 40 -9.91 -3.85 3.58
C GLU A 40 -8.46 -3.64 4.00
N LEU A 41 -8.05 -2.37 4.01
CA LEU A 41 -6.83 -1.92 4.66
C LEU A 41 -7.19 -1.44 6.07
N VAL A 42 -6.87 -2.24 7.08
CA VAL A 42 -7.13 -1.92 8.48
C VAL A 42 -5.93 -1.17 9.05
N LEU A 43 -6.19 0.02 9.58
CA LEU A 43 -5.24 0.86 10.30
C LEU A 43 -5.63 0.92 11.77
N ASP A 44 -4.70 0.61 12.65
CA ASP A 44 -4.88 0.96 14.06
C ASP A 44 -4.69 2.48 14.24
N ALA A 45 -5.81 3.17 14.52
CA ALA A 45 -5.86 4.61 14.73
C ALA A 45 -4.93 5.07 15.88
N MET A 46 -4.64 4.21 16.86
CA MET A 46 -3.73 4.54 17.96
C MET A 46 -2.27 4.62 17.48
N SER A 47 -1.91 3.82 16.48
CA SER A 47 -0.57 3.78 15.90
C SER A 47 -0.22 5.01 15.04
N ILE A 48 -1.23 5.80 14.66
CA ILE A 48 -1.08 7.04 13.89
C ILE A 48 -1.35 8.31 14.74
N GLN A 49 -1.72 8.15 16.01
CA GLN A 49 -1.87 9.27 16.92
C GLN A 49 -0.53 9.99 17.12
N GLY A 50 -0.50 11.29 16.82
CA GLY A 50 0.69 12.13 16.96
C GLY A 50 1.51 12.30 15.68
N LEU A 51 1.17 11.61 14.58
CA LEU A 51 1.76 11.90 13.28
C LEU A 51 1.26 13.24 12.75
N THR A 52 2.20 14.03 12.22
CA THR A 52 1.86 15.18 11.41
C THR A 52 1.28 14.74 10.07
N ASP A 53 0.45 15.59 9.46
CA ASP A 53 -0.10 15.30 8.13
C ASP A 53 1.01 15.09 7.09
N SER A 54 2.16 15.76 7.23
CA SER A 54 3.34 15.57 6.38
C SER A 54 4.02 14.20 6.55
N GLU A 55 4.08 13.68 7.78
CA GLU A 55 4.64 12.34 8.02
C GLU A 55 3.72 11.24 7.49
N LEU A 56 2.40 11.44 7.67
CA LEU A 56 1.38 10.56 7.11
C LEU A 56 1.45 10.55 5.59
N GLU A 57 1.51 11.73 4.95
CA GLU A 57 1.63 11.85 3.49
C GLU A 57 2.91 11.17 2.99
N ALA A 58 4.06 11.42 3.63
CA ALA A 58 5.34 10.85 3.22
C ALA A 58 5.33 9.30 3.30
N GLY A 59 4.75 8.75 4.37
CA GLY A 59 4.64 7.29 4.51
C GLY A 59 3.71 6.66 3.49
N ILE A 60 2.56 7.27 3.22
CA ILE A 60 1.62 6.71 2.23
C ILE A 60 2.17 6.87 0.81
N ARG A 61 2.81 8.00 0.49
CA ARG A 61 3.54 8.18 -0.77
C ARG A 61 4.57 7.08 -0.96
N ARG A 62 5.35 6.75 0.09
CA ARG A 62 6.34 5.67 0.04
C ARG A 62 5.73 4.30 -0.25
N VAL A 63 4.58 3.99 0.37
CA VAL A 63 3.84 2.73 0.11
C VAL A 63 3.40 2.65 -1.35
N LEU A 64 2.84 3.73 -1.89
CA LEU A 64 2.37 3.78 -3.27
C LEU A 64 3.51 3.66 -4.27
N GLU A 65 4.63 4.35 -4.06
CA GLU A 65 5.82 4.21 -4.90
C GLU A 65 6.32 2.77 -4.96
N GLU A 66 6.37 2.08 -3.80
CA GLU A 66 6.80 0.68 -3.75
C GLU A 66 5.78 -0.26 -4.40
N LEU A 67 4.47 -0.01 -4.22
CA LEU A 67 3.42 -0.77 -4.90
C LEU A 67 3.56 -0.65 -6.42
N ILE A 68 3.74 0.57 -6.93
CA ILE A 68 3.91 0.82 -8.35
C ILE A 68 5.16 0.10 -8.88
N LYS A 69 6.29 0.14 -8.18
CA LYS A 69 7.50 -0.61 -8.57
C LYS A 69 7.28 -2.12 -8.62
N VAL A 70 6.52 -2.67 -7.67
CA VAL A 70 6.21 -4.11 -7.68
C VAL A 70 5.29 -4.46 -8.85
N ILE A 71 4.26 -3.67 -9.12
CA ILE A 71 3.38 -3.87 -10.27
C ILE A 71 4.18 -3.75 -11.58
N ASP A 72 5.09 -2.79 -11.69
CA ASP A 72 5.95 -2.63 -12.87
C ASP A 72 6.79 -3.89 -13.13
N SER A 73 7.43 -4.40 -12.07
CA SER A 73 8.20 -5.65 -12.12
C SER A 73 7.35 -6.85 -12.54
N LEU A 74 6.13 -6.98 -12.00
CA LEU A 74 5.22 -8.09 -12.31
C LEU A 74 4.65 -8.02 -13.71
N THR A 75 4.51 -6.82 -14.26
CA THR A 75 4.01 -6.58 -15.62
C THR A 75 5.12 -6.57 -16.66
N GLY A 76 6.38 -6.79 -16.26
CA GLY A 76 7.52 -6.78 -17.16
C GLY A 76 7.83 -5.39 -17.72
N GLY A 77 7.59 -4.33 -16.94
CA GLY A 77 7.79 -2.95 -17.40
C GLY A 77 6.62 -2.37 -18.18
N ALA A 78 5.45 -3.03 -18.17
CA ALA A 78 4.30 -2.59 -18.96
C ALA A 78 3.53 -1.41 -18.34
N LEU A 79 3.85 -1.04 -17.09
CA LEU A 79 3.46 0.27 -16.58
C LEU A 79 4.23 1.32 -17.39
N THR A 80 3.55 1.93 -18.34
CA THR A 80 4.20 2.96 -19.15
C THR A 80 4.69 4.07 -18.22
N PRO A 81 5.85 4.71 -18.54
CA PRO A 81 6.35 5.84 -17.76
C PRO A 81 5.30 6.94 -17.55
N GLN A 82 4.34 7.08 -18.48
CA GLN A 82 3.23 8.03 -18.34
C GLN A 82 2.26 7.66 -17.22
N LEU A 83 1.97 6.37 -17.00
CA LEU A 83 1.10 5.95 -15.90
C LEU A 83 1.81 6.12 -14.55
N PHE A 84 3.12 5.85 -14.49
CA PHE A 84 3.94 6.13 -13.32
C PHE A 84 3.92 7.63 -12.97
N ASP A 85 4.18 8.50 -13.96
CA ASP A 85 4.17 9.96 -13.77
C ASP A 85 2.82 10.45 -13.25
N VAL A 86 1.71 10.01 -13.86
CA VAL A 86 0.35 10.40 -13.44
C VAL A 86 0.06 9.95 -12.01
N LEU A 87 0.42 8.72 -11.63
CA LEU A 87 0.20 8.21 -10.28
C LEU A 87 1.10 8.90 -9.24
N SER A 88 2.34 9.26 -9.60
CA SER A 88 3.28 9.97 -8.72
C SER A 88 2.89 11.44 -8.43
N GLN A 89 2.13 12.05 -9.35
CA GLN A 89 1.67 13.44 -9.27
C GLN A 89 0.26 13.59 -8.68
N SER A 90 -0.45 12.48 -8.51
CA SER A 90 -1.83 12.53 -8.02
C SER A 90 -1.87 12.89 -6.53
N PRO A 91 -2.58 13.97 -6.14
CA PRO A 91 -2.64 14.39 -4.75
C PRO A 91 -3.37 13.35 -3.92
N LEU A 92 -2.71 12.89 -2.86
CA LEU A 92 -3.29 11.97 -1.90
C LEU A 92 -4.22 12.75 -0.97
N ALA A 93 -5.50 12.84 -1.34
CA ALA A 93 -6.52 13.46 -0.52
C ALA A 93 -6.94 12.52 0.61
N PHE A 94 -6.34 12.66 1.79
CA PHE A 94 -6.78 11.96 3.01
C PHE A 94 -7.84 12.80 3.71
N THR A 95 -9.11 12.41 3.56
CA THR A 95 -10.18 12.95 4.40
C THR A 95 -10.22 12.14 5.70
N LYS A 96 -9.85 12.75 6.82
CA LYS A 96 -10.13 12.20 8.15
C LYS A 96 -11.66 12.24 8.34
N GLN A 97 -12.31 11.07 8.37
CA GLN A 97 -13.68 10.94 8.90
C GLN A 97 -13.64 10.83 10.41
#